data_AF-A0A6P8AV69-F1
#
_entry.id   AF-A0A6P8AV69-F1
#
_cell.length_a   1.000
_cell.length_b   1.000
_cell.length_c   1.000
_cell.angle_alpha   90.00
_cell.angle_beta   90.00
_cell.angle_gamma   90.00
#
_symmetry.space_group_name_H-M   'P 1'
#
loop_
_entity.id
_entity.type
_entity.pdbx_description
1 polymer ?
#
loop_
_entity_poly.entity_id
_entity_poly.type
_entity_poly.pdbx_seq_one_letter_code
_entity_poly.pdbx_strand_id
1 'polypeptide(L)'
;MSRSLLSAHLEQIAISCQGINELPFPPPKIFTNALLASHDITSLIRDTETHERALFSVPPPPPQQQQQQQPQRTPALDDDPDARGKTKRRQTVFNVAAGEVTTGPPPGHRNAVSARRNTAVAAVLGGDLHGQITRGGHGGGEVDIEVLLRGAEKLCHVYPLPGALERIPEMRQKYAHQRNTLAYYEARVAEQNSRLERMNRDRYAEEDDTQDDEDAEDQVVDDGLTEEDLRREEEEVRELDRKKKELQQRLKAMDKDLGGLLNI
;
A
#
# COMPACT_ATOMS: atom_id res chain seq x y z
N MET A 1 5.40 69.34 79.31
CA MET A 1 5.68 67.90 79.13
C MET A 1 4.85 67.23 78.02
N SER A 2 3.83 67.88 77.43
CA SER A 2 2.98 67.30 76.38
C SER A 2 3.56 67.35 74.95
N ARG A 3 4.43 68.33 74.63
CA ARG A 3 5.01 68.47 73.28
C ARG A 3 6.06 67.41 72.93
N SER A 4 6.83 66.91 73.89
CA SER A 4 7.81 65.85 73.64
C SER A 4 7.13 64.50 73.37
N LEU A 5 6.00 64.25 74.02
CA LEU A 5 5.22 63.01 73.88
C LEU A 5 4.52 62.95 72.51
N LEU A 6 4.01 64.10 72.02
CA LEU A 6 3.50 64.21 70.65
C LEU A 6 4.57 63.96 69.60
N SER A 7 5.78 64.50 69.80
CA SER A 7 6.92 64.28 68.89
C SER A 7 7.29 62.79 68.80
N ALA A 8 7.35 62.09 69.94
CA ALA A 8 7.66 60.67 69.98
C ALA A 8 6.61 59.83 69.23
N HIS A 9 5.32 60.18 69.32
CA HIS A 9 4.28 59.49 68.57
C HIS A 9 4.36 59.75 67.06
N LEU A 10 4.69 60.97 66.63
CA LEU A 10 4.86 61.28 65.21
C LEU A 10 6.09 60.58 64.62
N GLU A 11 7.17 60.48 65.39
CA GLU A 11 8.37 59.73 65.02
C GLU A 11 8.07 58.23 64.89
N GLN A 12 7.31 57.66 65.83
CA GLN A 12 6.87 56.27 65.77
C GLN A 12 5.99 55.99 64.53
N ILE A 13 5.10 56.91 64.18
CA ILE A 13 4.26 56.80 62.98
C ILE A 13 5.13 56.86 61.71
N ALA A 14 6.11 57.78 61.67
CA ALA A 14 7.02 57.91 60.54
C ALA A 14 7.86 56.64 60.33
N ILE A 15 8.44 56.10 61.41
CA ILE A 15 9.21 54.84 61.39
C ILE A 15 8.33 53.68 60.90
N SER A 16 7.10 53.58 61.39
CA SER A 16 6.17 52.52 60.99
C SER A 16 5.76 52.65 59.51
N CYS A 17 5.53 53.88 59.03
CA CYS A 17 5.16 54.14 57.64
C CYS A 17 6.31 53.81 56.68
N GLN A 18 7.53 54.18 57.04
CA GLN A 18 8.73 53.82 56.27
C GLN A 18 8.94 52.31 56.25
N GLY A 19 8.80 51.63 57.40
CA GLY A 19 8.87 50.18 57.49
C GLY A 19 7.82 49.48 56.63
N ILE A 20 6.58 49.96 56.60
CA ILE A 20 5.51 49.36 55.77
C ILE A 20 5.75 49.58 54.27
N ASN A 21 6.26 50.75 53.88
CA ASN A 21 6.55 51.04 52.47
C ASN A 21 7.80 50.29 51.96
N GLU A 22 8.78 50.05 52.83
CA GLU A 22 10.01 49.33 52.49
C GLU A 22 9.86 47.81 52.55
N LEU A 23 8.71 47.30 53.02
CA LEU A 23 8.42 45.87 52.96
C LEU A 23 8.46 45.40 51.50
N PRO A 24 9.32 44.44 51.14
CA PRO A 24 9.42 43.93 49.79
C PRO A 24 8.20 43.05 49.49
N PHE A 25 7.08 43.67 49.12
CA PHE A 25 5.94 42.94 48.59
C PHE A 25 6.33 42.37 47.23
N PRO A 26 6.28 41.03 47.06
CA PRO A 26 6.53 40.46 45.75
C PRO A 26 5.48 41.03 44.79
N PRO A 27 5.87 41.66 43.68
CA PRO A 27 4.90 42.12 42.68
C PRO A 27 4.07 40.92 42.22
N PRO A 28 2.81 41.13 41.79
CA PRO A 28 1.95 40.05 41.34
C PRO A 28 2.69 39.22 40.29
N LYS A 29 3.05 37.99 40.66
CA LYS A 29 3.79 37.08 39.78
C LYS A 29 2.84 36.67 38.66
N ILE A 30 3.03 37.28 37.50
CA ILE A 30 2.20 37.13 36.30
C ILE A 30 2.06 35.65 35.91
N PHE A 31 3.08 34.84 36.19
CA PHE A 31 3.14 33.45 35.72
C PHE A 31 2.14 32.49 36.38
N THR A 32 1.85 32.61 37.68
CA THR A 32 1.00 31.60 38.36
C THR A 32 -0.48 31.76 38.02
N ASN A 33 -0.95 33.01 37.89
CA ASN A 33 -2.33 33.28 37.46
C ASN A 33 -2.52 33.15 35.95
N ALA A 34 -1.51 33.46 35.12
CA ALA A 34 -1.61 33.29 33.66
C ALA A 34 -1.63 31.80 33.26
N LEU A 35 -0.84 30.94 33.91
CA LEU A 35 -0.86 29.50 33.65
C LEU A 35 -2.20 28.85 34.01
N LEU A 36 -2.93 29.37 34.99
CA LEU A 36 -4.23 28.79 35.37
C LEU A 36 -5.43 29.46 34.67
N ALA A 37 -5.25 30.65 34.07
CA ALA A 37 -6.34 31.42 33.47
C ALA A 37 -6.46 31.27 31.95
N SER A 38 -5.39 30.91 31.22
CA SER A 38 -5.40 30.89 29.74
C SER A 38 -5.07 29.50 29.18
N HIS A 39 -5.74 28.47 29.69
CA HIS A 39 -5.83 27.20 28.97
C HIS A 39 -7.31 27.00 28.72
N ASP A 40 -7.78 27.31 27.51
CA ASP A 40 -9.11 26.89 27.12
C ASP A 40 -9.16 25.37 27.27
N ILE A 41 -10.06 24.86 28.09
CA ILE A 41 -10.22 23.41 28.32
C ILE A 41 -10.38 22.67 26.97
N THR A 42 -10.89 23.35 25.94
CA THR A 42 -11.00 22.87 24.57
C THR A 42 -9.67 22.66 23.83
N SER A 43 -8.57 23.30 24.25
CA SER A 43 -7.23 23.01 23.71
C SER A 43 -6.63 21.74 24.31
N LEU A 44 -7.02 21.39 25.54
CA LEU A 44 -6.58 20.18 26.25
C LEU A 44 -7.50 18.98 25.94
N ILE A 45 -8.80 19.23 25.86
CA ILE A 45 -9.85 18.28 25.48
C ILE A 45 -10.45 18.80 24.17
N ARG A 46 -9.73 18.57 23.08
CA ARG A 46 -10.26 18.75 21.73
C ARG A 46 -11.02 17.49 21.30
N ASP A 47 -12.06 17.66 20.50
CA ASP A 47 -12.66 16.52 19.79
C ASP A 47 -11.58 15.81 18.97
N THR A 48 -11.60 14.47 19.00
CA THR A 48 -10.64 13.66 18.24
C THR A 48 -10.73 13.98 16.75
N GLU A 49 -9.60 14.34 16.15
CA GLU A 49 -9.54 14.68 14.73
C GLU A 49 -9.86 13.43 13.89
N THR A 50 -10.36 13.59 12.66
CA THR A 50 -10.85 12.47 11.82
C THR A 50 -9.82 11.34 11.66
N HIS A 51 -8.53 11.67 11.57
CA HIS A 51 -7.46 10.69 11.47
C HIS A 51 -7.11 10.03 12.82
N GLU A 52 -7.27 10.74 13.94
CA GLU A 52 -7.14 10.18 15.29
C GLU A 52 -8.29 9.21 15.58
N ARG A 53 -9.51 9.55 15.15
CA ARG A 53 -10.68 8.66 15.24
C ARG A 53 -10.41 7.34 14.53
N ALA A 54 -9.67 7.33 13.43
CA ALA A 54 -9.33 6.12 12.70
C ALA A 54 -8.29 5.22 13.40
N LEU A 55 -7.56 5.73 14.40
CA LEU A 55 -6.67 4.93 15.27
C LEU A 55 -7.46 4.15 16.32
N PHE A 56 -8.56 4.70 16.80
CA PHE A 56 -9.37 4.14 17.89
C PHE A 56 -10.72 3.58 17.46
N SER A 57 -11.12 3.82 16.21
CA SER A 57 -12.35 3.29 15.62
C SER A 57 -12.12 1.87 15.12
N VAL A 58 -12.90 0.94 15.66
CA VAL A 58 -12.98 -0.42 15.13
C VAL A 58 -13.66 -0.35 13.76
N PRO A 59 -13.02 -0.85 12.68
CA PRO A 59 -13.63 -0.83 11.36
C PRO A 59 -15.02 -1.49 11.38
N PRO A 60 -16.03 -0.89 10.73
CA PRO A 60 -17.35 -1.51 10.65
C PRO A 60 -17.19 -2.92 10.05
N PRO A 61 -17.91 -3.93 10.57
CA PRO A 61 -17.84 -5.28 10.02
C PRO A 61 -18.14 -5.23 8.52
N PRO A 62 -17.45 -6.04 7.70
CA PRO A 62 -17.69 -6.05 6.26
C PRO A 62 -19.19 -6.23 6.01
N PRO A 63 -19.78 -5.47 5.07
CA PRO A 63 -21.19 -5.63 4.73
C PRO A 63 -21.41 -7.11 4.46
N GLN A 64 -22.32 -7.71 5.22
CA GLN A 64 -22.74 -9.07 4.94
C GLN A 64 -23.11 -9.08 3.47
N GLN A 65 -22.39 -9.89 2.68
CA GLN A 65 -22.78 -10.14 1.30
C GLN A 65 -24.26 -10.51 1.38
N GLN A 66 -25.11 -9.62 0.88
CA GLN A 66 -26.51 -9.95 0.66
C GLN A 66 -26.43 -11.15 -0.26
N GLN A 67 -26.63 -12.33 0.31
CA GLN A 67 -26.83 -13.53 -0.46
C GLN A 67 -27.89 -13.16 -1.48
N GLN A 68 -27.49 -13.27 -2.74
CA GLN A 68 -28.29 -12.99 -3.90
C GLN A 68 -29.68 -13.54 -3.64
N GLN A 69 -30.65 -12.62 -3.63
CA GLN A 69 -32.05 -12.95 -3.55
C GLN A 69 -32.37 -13.82 -4.76
N GLN A 70 -32.51 -15.13 -4.54
CA GLN A 70 -33.18 -16.01 -5.49
C GLN A 70 -34.68 -15.66 -5.49
N PRO A 71 -35.34 -15.74 -6.65
CA PRO A 71 -36.66 -15.16 -6.86
C PRO A 71 -37.76 -15.92 -6.11
N GLN A 72 -38.78 -15.14 -5.78
CA GLN A 72 -39.98 -15.47 -5.03
C GLN A 72 -40.63 -16.81 -5.43
N ARG A 73 -41.02 -17.60 -4.43
CA ARG A 73 -42.16 -18.52 -4.52
C ARG A 73 -43.25 -18.07 -3.56
N THR A 74 -44.46 -18.16 -4.09
CA THR A 74 -45.79 -17.74 -3.61
C THR A 74 -46.17 -18.23 -2.21
N PRO A 75 -47.14 -17.57 -1.53
CA PRO A 75 -47.62 -18.00 -0.23
C PRO A 75 -48.63 -19.14 -0.39
N ALA A 76 -48.40 -20.25 0.31
CA ALA A 76 -49.43 -21.24 0.60
C ALA A 76 -49.49 -21.43 2.12
N LEU A 77 -50.69 -21.27 2.65
CA LEU A 77 -51.10 -21.64 3.99
C LEU A 77 -50.91 -23.15 4.18
N ASP A 78 -50.40 -23.57 5.34
CA ASP A 78 -51.01 -24.64 6.17
C ASP A 78 -50.16 -24.90 7.44
N ASP A 79 -50.90 -25.21 8.50
CA ASP A 79 -50.55 -25.50 9.90
C ASP A 79 -49.46 -26.58 10.11
N ASP A 80 -48.43 -26.29 10.92
CA ASP A 80 -47.73 -27.31 11.73
C ASP A 80 -47.02 -26.67 12.96
N PRO A 81 -47.33 -27.08 14.21
CA PRO A 81 -46.87 -26.41 15.43
C PRO A 81 -45.63 -27.04 16.11
N ASP A 82 -44.63 -27.56 15.38
CA ASP A 82 -43.45 -28.15 16.05
C ASP A 82 -42.05 -27.91 15.41
N ALA A 83 -41.79 -26.70 14.90
CA ALA A 83 -40.46 -26.27 14.45
C ALA A 83 -39.84 -25.15 15.31
N ARG A 84 -39.80 -25.33 16.64
CA ARG A 84 -38.99 -24.47 17.53
C ARG A 84 -37.51 -24.90 17.48
N GLY A 85 -36.79 -24.48 16.44
CA GLY A 85 -35.41 -24.94 16.22
C GLY A 85 -34.47 -23.90 15.60
N LYS A 86 -33.84 -23.10 16.47
CA LYS A 86 -32.54 -22.41 16.26
C LYS A 86 -32.53 -21.16 15.37
N THR A 87 -33.10 -20.07 15.87
CA THR A 87 -32.53 -18.74 15.64
C THR A 87 -31.08 -18.75 16.19
N LYS A 88 -30.08 -18.72 15.29
CA LYS A 88 -28.66 -18.59 15.63
C LYS A 88 -28.43 -17.24 16.32
N ARG A 89 -28.63 -17.23 17.63
CA ARG A 89 -28.28 -16.14 18.53
C ARG A 89 -26.76 -15.99 18.48
N ARG A 90 -26.31 -14.78 18.14
CA ARG A 90 -24.91 -14.33 18.04
C ARG A 90 -24.06 -14.98 19.15
N GLN A 91 -23.14 -15.88 18.80
CA GLN A 91 -22.09 -16.31 19.71
C GLN A 91 -20.90 -15.35 19.55
N THR A 92 -20.69 -14.49 20.54
CA THR A 92 -19.38 -13.89 20.78
C THR A 92 -18.60 -14.87 21.64
N VAL A 93 -17.68 -15.62 21.04
CA VAL A 93 -16.73 -16.43 21.81
C VAL A 93 -15.57 -15.54 22.24
N PHE A 94 -15.33 -15.44 23.54
CA PHE A 94 -14.13 -14.83 24.09
C PHE A 94 -13.00 -15.84 23.96
N ASN A 95 -12.03 -15.58 23.09
CA ASN A 95 -10.83 -16.39 23.01
C ASN A 95 -9.83 -15.89 24.05
N VAL A 96 -9.53 -16.74 25.04
CA VAL A 96 -8.47 -16.48 26.02
C VAL A 96 -7.32 -17.43 25.70
N ALA A 97 -6.37 -16.96 24.89
CA ALA A 97 -5.10 -17.63 24.70
C ALA A 97 -3.99 -16.62 25.07
N ALA A 98 -3.23 -16.95 26.11
CA ALA A 98 -2.02 -16.23 26.53
C ALA A 98 -2.18 -14.75 26.95
N GLY A 99 -3.23 -14.42 27.71
CA GLY A 99 -3.23 -13.19 28.54
C GLY A 99 -3.74 -11.90 27.89
N GLU A 100 -4.22 -11.93 26.65
CA GLU A 100 -4.88 -10.78 26.01
C GLU A 100 -6.32 -11.13 25.61
N VAL A 101 -7.29 -10.30 26.00
CA VAL A 101 -8.71 -10.47 25.67
C VAL A 101 -8.99 -9.72 24.36
N THR A 102 -9.03 -10.45 23.24
CA THR A 102 -9.37 -9.87 21.93
C THR A 102 -10.69 -10.44 21.40
N THR A 103 -11.61 -9.55 21.02
CA THR A 103 -12.88 -9.91 20.36
C THR A 103 -12.69 -9.91 18.85
N GLY A 104 -12.33 -11.05 18.25
CA GLY A 104 -12.01 -11.18 16.83
C GLY A 104 -12.75 -12.33 16.11
N PRO A 105 -13.05 -12.21 14.80
CA PRO A 105 -13.65 -13.29 13.98
C PRO A 105 -12.70 -14.50 13.85
N PRO A 106 -13.21 -15.70 13.47
CA PRO A 106 -12.45 -16.94 13.45
C PRO A 106 -11.23 -16.90 12.49
N PRO A 107 -10.18 -17.68 12.79
CA PRO A 107 -8.93 -17.67 12.03
C PRO A 107 -9.12 -18.42 10.71
N GLY A 108 -9.55 -17.70 9.67
CA GLY A 108 -9.68 -18.27 8.32
C GLY A 108 -9.64 -17.24 7.19
N HIS A 109 -9.57 -15.95 7.47
CA HIS A 109 -9.59 -14.89 6.45
C HIS A 109 -8.35 -14.00 6.58
N ARG A 110 -7.22 -14.49 6.05
CA ARG A 110 -5.93 -13.79 6.05
C ARG A 110 -5.97 -12.44 5.31
N ASN A 111 -6.95 -12.23 4.41
CA ASN A 111 -7.11 -10.97 3.68
C ASN A 111 -7.81 -9.86 4.48
N ALA A 112 -8.53 -10.17 5.55
CA ALA A 112 -9.23 -9.16 6.36
C ALA A 112 -8.30 -8.45 7.36
N VAL A 113 -7.10 -8.99 7.62
CA VAL A 113 -6.16 -8.43 8.58
C VAL A 113 -5.33 -7.30 7.97
N SER A 114 -5.05 -7.34 6.66
CA SER A 114 -4.29 -6.27 5.97
C SER A 114 -5.07 -4.96 5.89
N ALA A 115 -6.38 -5.02 5.62
CA ALA A 115 -7.26 -3.85 5.59
C ALA A 115 -7.46 -3.16 6.95
N ARG A 116 -7.06 -3.81 8.06
CA ARG A 116 -7.23 -3.29 9.43
C ARG A 116 -6.04 -2.46 9.94
N ARG A 117 -4.87 -2.52 9.29
CA ARG A 117 -3.63 -1.96 9.87
C ARG A 117 -3.35 -0.50 9.48
N ASN A 118 -4.02 0.03 8.45
CA ASN A 118 -3.66 1.32 7.84
C ASN A 118 -4.83 2.31 7.70
N THR A 119 -5.90 2.14 8.48
CA THR A 119 -7.11 3.00 8.41
C THR A 119 -6.82 4.47 8.68
N ALA A 120 -5.94 4.77 9.64
CA ALA A 120 -5.54 6.14 9.96
C ALA A 120 -4.77 6.81 8.81
N VAL A 121 -3.84 6.07 8.20
CA VAL A 121 -3.09 6.53 7.02
C VAL A 121 -4.04 6.76 5.84
N ALA A 122 -5.00 5.86 5.62
CA ALA A 122 -6.03 6.01 4.60
C ALA A 122 -6.96 7.22 4.84
N ALA A 123 -7.26 7.55 6.11
CA ALA A 123 -8.07 8.71 6.46
C ALA A 123 -7.34 10.04 6.19
N VAL A 124 -6.02 10.11 6.40
CA VAL A 124 -5.21 11.31 6.11
C VAL A 124 -4.94 11.46 4.61
N LEU A 125 -4.55 10.37 3.95
CA LEU A 125 -4.17 10.39 2.54
C LEU A 125 -5.38 10.42 1.59
N GLY A 126 -6.52 9.91 2.04
CA GLY A 126 -7.66 9.55 1.21
C GLY A 126 -7.52 8.13 0.64
N GLY A 127 -8.67 7.51 0.33
CA GLY A 127 -8.71 6.14 -0.21
C GLY A 127 -7.97 5.98 -1.54
N ASP A 128 -8.04 6.98 -2.42
CA ASP A 128 -7.41 6.93 -3.74
C ASP A 128 -5.88 6.97 -3.67
N LEU A 129 -5.34 7.95 -2.92
CA LEU A 129 -3.89 8.11 -2.77
C LEU A 129 -3.28 6.95 -1.98
N HIS A 130 -3.95 6.52 -0.90
CA HIS A 130 -3.52 5.35 -0.15
C HIS A 130 -3.60 4.06 -1.00
N GLY A 131 -4.63 3.93 -1.83
CA GLY A 131 -4.79 2.82 -2.75
C GLY A 131 -3.69 2.79 -3.82
N GLN A 132 -3.30 3.94 -4.36
CA GLN A 132 -2.22 4.05 -5.34
C GLN A 132 -0.87 3.63 -4.74
N ILE A 133 -0.54 4.13 -3.55
CA ILE A 133 0.68 3.78 -2.82
C ILE A 133 0.69 2.29 -2.46
N THR A 134 -0.42 1.75 -1.97
CA THR A 134 -0.50 0.34 -1.54
C THR A 134 -0.45 -0.61 -2.74
N ARG A 135 -1.11 -0.26 -3.85
CA ARG A 135 -1.10 -1.06 -5.08
C ARG A 135 0.30 -1.12 -5.70
N GLY A 136 1.04 -0.02 -5.67
CA GLY A 136 2.45 -0.01 -6.09
C GLY A 136 3.36 -0.81 -5.16
N GLY A 137 3.15 -0.72 -3.84
CA GLY A 137 4.06 -1.32 -2.85
C GLY A 137 3.87 -2.81 -2.56
N HIS A 138 2.68 -3.39 -2.74
CA HIS A 138 2.36 -4.77 -2.31
C HIS A 138 2.46 -5.86 -3.40
N GLY A 139 2.92 -5.51 -4.61
CA GLY A 139 2.90 -6.43 -5.76
C GLY A 139 4.21 -6.57 -6.53
N GLY A 140 5.32 -6.03 -6.03
CA GLY A 140 6.59 -5.98 -6.79
C GLY A 140 6.51 -5.09 -8.05
N GLY A 141 5.47 -4.25 -8.15
CA GLY A 141 5.30 -3.29 -9.23
C GLY A 141 6.18 -2.06 -9.01
N GLU A 142 6.38 -1.31 -10.09
CA GLU A 142 7.07 -0.03 -10.04
C GLU A 142 6.30 0.94 -9.13
N VAL A 143 6.97 1.44 -8.10
CA VAL A 143 6.40 2.39 -7.15
C VAL A 143 6.60 3.79 -7.72
N ASP A 144 5.50 4.50 -7.96
CA ASP A 144 5.55 5.91 -8.35
C ASP A 144 6.07 6.75 -7.17
N ILE A 145 7.33 7.18 -7.29
CA ILE A 145 8.05 7.93 -6.25
C ILE A 145 7.40 9.30 -6.02
N GLU A 146 6.81 9.94 -7.04
CA GLU A 146 6.15 11.25 -6.87
C GLU A 146 4.88 11.12 -6.02
N VAL A 147 4.11 10.06 -6.26
CA VAL A 147 2.91 9.75 -5.47
C VAL A 147 3.29 9.43 -4.02
N LEU A 148 4.38 8.69 -3.82
CA LEU A 148 4.90 8.37 -2.50
C LEU A 148 5.36 9.63 -1.76
N LEU A 149 6.14 10.51 -2.41
CA LEU A 149 6.62 11.76 -1.83
C LEU A 149 5.45 12.69 -1.48
N ARG A 150 4.43 12.77 -2.35
CA ARG A 150 3.19 13.54 -2.10
C ARG A 150 2.41 12.97 -0.91
N GLY A 151 2.36 11.65 -0.77
CA GLY A 151 1.77 10.99 0.39
C GLY A 151 2.55 11.28 1.68
N ALA A 152 3.87 11.16 1.65
CA ALA A 152 4.74 11.46 2.78
C ALA A 152 4.61 12.92 3.22
N GLU A 153 4.52 13.86 2.27
CA GLU A 153 4.30 15.28 2.54
C GLU A 153 2.98 15.51 3.28
N LYS A 154 1.87 14.94 2.79
CA LYS A 154 0.57 15.01 3.47
C LYS A 154 0.60 14.40 4.87
N LEU A 155 1.29 13.28 5.05
CA LEU A 155 1.43 12.65 6.37
C LEU A 155 2.28 13.52 7.31
N CYS A 156 3.33 14.18 6.83
CA CYS A 156 4.18 15.04 7.65
C CYS A 156 3.44 16.27 8.21
N HIS A 157 2.36 16.72 7.58
CA HIS A 157 1.54 17.83 8.10
C HIS A 157 0.76 17.41 9.36
N VAL A 158 0.32 16.15 9.41
CA VAL A 158 -0.48 15.61 10.53
C VAL A 158 0.41 14.98 11.59
N TYR A 159 1.45 14.28 11.16
CA TYR A 159 2.43 13.59 11.99
C TYR A 159 3.81 14.17 11.70
N PRO A 160 4.19 15.30 12.33
CA PRO A 160 5.45 15.94 12.08
C PRO A 160 6.61 15.02 12.51
N LEU A 161 7.40 14.60 11.53
CA LEU A 161 8.63 13.86 11.77
C LEU A 161 9.82 14.82 11.55
N PRO A 162 10.67 15.04 12.57
CA PRO A 162 11.82 15.94 12.43
C PRO A 162 12.71 15.55 11.25
N GLY A 163 13.06 16.53 10.41
CA GLY A 163 13.90 16.34 9.23
C GLY A 163 13.23 15.66 8.03
N ALA A 164 12.00 15.14 8.14
CA ALA A 164 11.30 14.56 6.99
C ALA A 164 10.94 15.62 5.95
N LEU A 165 10.50 16.80 6.40
CA LEU A 165 10.13 17.92 5.52
C LEU A 165 11.33 18.47 4.72
N GLU A 166 12.56 18.32 5.22
CA GLU A 166 13.78 18.71 4.51
C GLU A 166 14.21 17.65 3.50
N ARG A 167 14.06 16.36 3.86
CA ARG A 167 14.45 15.24 3.00
C ARG A 167 13.52 15.03 1.81
N ILE A 168 12.21 15.31 1.94
CA ILE A 168 11.23 15.18 0.85
C ILE A 168 11.62 15.99 -0.39
N PRO A 169 11.91 17.30 -0.31
CA PRO A 169 12.33 18.08 -1.48
C PRO A 169 13.70 17.64 -2.02
N GLU A 170 14.65 17.23 -1.17
CA GLU A 170 15.92 16.66 -1.63
C GLU A 170 15.71 15.38 -2.45
N MET A 171 14.84 14.46 -1.99
CA MET A 171 14.51 13.25 -2.73
C MET A 171 13.79 13.56 -4.04
N ARG A 172 12.90 14.57 -4.06
CA ARG A 172 12.24 15.03 -5.28
C ARG A 172 13.25 15.57 -6.31
N GLN A 173 14.22 16.36 -5.88
CA GLN A 173 15.29 16.86 -6.75
C GLN A 173 16.16 15.73 -7.30
N LYS A 174 16.56 14.78 -6.44
CA LYS A 174 17.33 13.60 -6.86
C LYS A 174 16.56 12.75 -7.87
N TYR A 175 15.29 12.51 -7.62
CA TYR A 175 14.43 11.76 -8.54
C TYR A 175 14.25 12.48 -9.88
N ALA A 176 13.98 13.79 -9.86
CA ALA A 176 13.89 14.58 -11.08
C ALA A 176 15.19 14.55 -11.90
N HIS A 177 16.34 14.61 -11.24
CA HIS A 177 17.64 14.47 -11.89
C HIS A 177 17.84 13.08 -12.49
N GLN A 178 17.57 12.02 -11.73
CA GLN A 178 17.68 10.63 -12.21
C GLN A 178 16.73 10.35 -13.37
N ARG A 179 15.51 10.88 -13.33
CA ARG A 179 14.51 10.75 -14.40
C ARG A 179 14.99 11.39 -15.70
N ASN A 180 15.57 12.58 -15.62
CA ASN A 180 16.13 13.26 -16.79
C ASN A 180 17.35 12.52 -17.34
N THR A 181 18.21 12.00 -16.46
CA THR A 181 19.38 11.18 -16.84
C THR A 181 18.97 9.86 -17.49
N LEU A 182 17.94 9.18 -16.96
CA LEU A 182 17.37 7.99 -17.56
C LEU A 182 16.80 8.28 -18.95
N ALA A 183 16.00 9.33 -19.09
CA ALA A 183 15.45 9.72 -20.40
C ALA A 183 16.53 9.98 -21.45
N TYR A 184 17.67 10.59 -21.04
CA TYR A 184 18.82 10.78 -21.93
C TYR A 184 19.44 9.44 -22.37
N TYR A 185 19.65 8.51 -21.44
CA TYR A 185 20.23 7.20 -21.76
C TYR A 185 19.25 6.31 -22.55
N GLU A 186 17.95 6.37 -22.27
CA GLU A 186 16.91 5.68 -23.04
C GLU A 186 16.90 6.17 -24.50
N ALA A 187 16.99 7.48 -24.73
CA ALA A 187 17.10 8.04 -26.07
C ALA A 187 18.37 7.55 -26.79
N ARG A 188 19.51 7.49 -26.07
CA ARG A 188 20.76 6.98 -26.62
C ARG A 188 20.71 5.49 -26.94
N VAL A 189 20.07 4.69 -26.09
CA VAL A 189 19.85 3.26 -26.35
C VAL A 189 18.92 3.07 -27.54
N ALA A 190 17.86 3.86 -27.68
CA ALA A 190 16.97 3.82 -28.83
C ALA A 190 17.70 4.15 -30.14
N GLU A 191 18.58 5.16 -30.14
CA GLU A 191 19.42 5.49 -31.29
C GLU A 191 20.37 4.32 -31.64
N GLN A 192 21.06 3.76 -30.65
CA GLN A 192 21.94 2.61 -30.84
C GLN A 192 21.20 1.38 -31.35
N ASN A 193 20.00 1.11 -30.82
CA ASN A 193 19.16 0.00 -31.24
C ASN A 193 18.69 0.20 -32.69
N SER A 194 18.31 1.41 -33.08
CA SER A 194 17.95 1.73 -34.46
C SER A 194 19.13 1.59 -35.44
N ARG A 195 20.35 1.92 -34.99
CA ARG A 195 21.56 1.72 -35.79
C ARG A 195 21.88 0.24 -35.94
N LEU A 196 21.73 -0.54 -34.88
CA LEU A 196 21.91 -1.99 -34.91
C LEU A 196 20.87 -2.64 -35.82
N GLU A 197 19.60 -2.22 -35.72
CA GLU A 197 18.51 -2.69 -36.57
C GLU A 197 18.79 -2.38 -38.05
N ARG A 198 19.34 -1.20 -38.37
CA ARG A 198 19.79 -0.88 -39.73
C ARG A 198 20.90 -1.81 -40.20
N MET A 199 21.97 -1.98 -39.42
CA MET A 199 23.07 -2.89 -39.79
C MET A 199 22.60 -4.35 -39.91
N ASN A 200 21.68 -4.77 -39.05
CA ASN A 200 21.10 -6.11 -39.10
C ASN A 200 20.23 -6.27 -40.36
N ARG A 201 19.43 -5.25 -40.68
CA ARG A 201 18.64 -5.22 -41.92
C ARG A 201 19.51 -5.21 -43.16
N ASP A 202 20.59 -4.43 -43.16
CA ASP A 202 21.53 -4.35 -44.29
C ASP A 202 22.24 -5.70 -44.47
N ARG A 203 22.62 -6.39 -43.38
CA ARG A 203 23.16 -7.75 -43.42
C ARG A 203 22.19 -8.77 -44.03
N TYR A 204 20.91 -8.73 -43.65
CA TYR A 204 19.89 -9.60 -44.23
C TYR A 204 19.44 -9.20 -45.65
N ALA A 205 19.73 -7.96 -46.08
CA ALA A 205 19.44 -7.50 -47.44
C ALA A 205 20.59 -7.83 -48.41
N GLU A 206 21.85 -7.78 -47.96
CA GLU A 206 23.01 -8.25 -48.73
C GLU A 206 22.98 -9.77 -48.98
N GLU A 207 22.42 -10.56 -48.08
CA GLU A 207 22.24 -12.02 -48.27
C GLU A 207 21.13 -12.37 -49.30
N ASP A 208 20.18 -11.48 -49.59
CA ASP A 208 19.09 -11.68 -50.59
C ASP A 208 19.50 -11.19 -52.00
N ASP A 209 20.44 -10.26 -52.10
CA ASP A 209 20.98 -9.74 -53.38
C ASP A 209 22.19 -10.55 -53.91
N THR A 210 22.74 -11.50 -53.14
CA THR A 210 23.87 -12.36 -53.57
C THR A 210 23.42 -13.74 -54.08
N GLN A 211 22.20 -13.86 -54.60
CA GLN A 211 21.74 -15.08 -55.27
C GLN A 211 21.35 -14.83 -56.73
N ASP A 212 22.19 -14.06 -57.44
CA ASP A 212 22.36 -14.13 -58.90
C ASP A 212 23.68 -13.41 -59.25
N ASP A 213 24.80 -14.15 -59.23
CA ASP A 213 25.96 -14.00 -60.14
C ASP A 213 27.23 -14.65 -59.53
N GLU A 214 27.59 -15.77 -60.15
CA GLU A 214 28.88 -16.48 -60.31
C GLU A 214 30.12 -16.05 -59.47
N ASP A 215 30.71 -17.08 -58.81
CA ASP A 215 32.12 -17.26 -58.40
C ASP A 215 32.76 -16.32 -57.35
N ALA A 216 32.75 -16.75 -56.07
CA ALA A 216 33.85 -16.47 -55.14
C ALA A 216 33.93 -17.52 -54.01
N GLU A 217 35.04 -18.27 -53.99
CA GLU A 217 35.48 -19.07 -52.86
C GLU A 217 35.84 -18.16 -51.67
N ASP A 218 35.07 -18.19 -50.57
CA ASP A 218 35.64 -18.02 -49.24
C ASP A 218 34.82 -18.77 -48.18
N GLN A 219 35.52 -19.65 -47.43
CA GLN A 219 34.93 -20.55 -46.44
C GLN A 219 34.63 -19.77 -45.16
N VAL A 220 33.37 -19.38 -44.99
CA VAL A 220 32.78 -19.23 -43.66
C VAL A 220 31.81 -20.39 -43.50
N VAL A 221 32.10 -21.26 -42.54
CA VAL A 221 31.26 -22.40 -42.17
C VAL A 221 30.01 -21.87 -41.49
N ASP A 222 29.10 -21.29 -42.28
CA ASP A 222 27.69 -21.22 -41.93
C ASP A 222 27.17 -22.64 -42.16
N ASP A 223 26.88 -23.34 -41.06
CA ASP A 223 26.15 -24.61 -41.05
C ASP A 223 24.69 -24.33 -41.42
N GLY A 224 24.50 -23.72 -42.59
CA GLY A 224 23.23 -23.47 -43.23
C GLY A 224 22.71 -24.82 -43.68
N LEU A 225 21.79 -25.37 -42.89
CA LEU A 225 20.90 -26.45 -43.31
C LEU A 225 20.48 -26.19 -44.75
N THR A 226 20.99 -27.01 -45.67
CA THR A 226 20.65 -26.86 -47.08
C THR A 226 19.15 -27.08 -47.25
N GLU A 227 18.54 -26.47 -48.26
CA GLU A 227 17.10 -26.65 -48.54
C GLU A 227 16.72 -28.15 -48.68
N GLU A 228 17.68 -28.97 -49.10
CA GLU A 228 17.55 -30.43 -49.16
C GLU A 228 17.51 -31.10 -47.77
N ASP A 229 18.28 -30.62 -46.79
CA ASP A 229 18.22 -31.07 -45.40
C ASP A 229 16.89 -30.68 -44.74
N LEU A 230 16.37 -29.48 -45.05
CA LEU A 230 15.08 -29.00 -44.54
C LEU A 230 13.91 -29.87 -45.03
N ARG A 231 13.95 -30.29 -46.30
CA ARG A 231 12.93 -31.18 -46.87
C ARG A 231 12.98 -32.59 -46.26
N ARG A 232 14.19 -33.07 -45.98
CA ARG A 232 14.39 -34.36 -45.31
C ARG A 232 13.87 -34.33 -43.88
N GLU A 233 14.12 -33.24 -43.15
CA GLU A 233 13.60 -33.06 -41.80
C GLU A 233 12.06 -32.97 -41.81
N GLU A 234 11.46 -32.28 -42.80
CA GLU A 234 10.00 -32.22 -42.94
C GLU A 234 9.38 -33.62 -43.17
N GLU A 235 10.01 -34.45 -44.02
CA GLU A 235 9.59 -35.84 -44.24
C GLU A 235 9.70 -36.68 -42.96
N GLU A 236 10.81 -36.53 -42.22
CA GLU A 236 11.03 -37.23 -40.94
C GLU A 236 9.99 -36.80 -39.89
N VAL A 237 9.73 -35.51 -39.75
CA VAL A 237 8.70 -34.97 -38.86
C VAL A 237 7.32 -35.50 -39.22
N ARG A 238 7.00 -35.61 -40.52
CA ARG A 238 5.72 -36.15 -41.00
C ARG A 238 5.55 -37.62 -40.65
N GLU A 239 6.62 -38.42 -40.70
CA GLU A 239 6.58 -39.80 -40.24
C GLU A 239 6.42 -39.90 -38.72
N LEU A 240 7.14 -39.07 -37.97
CA LEU A 240 7.07 -39.02 -36.51
C LEU A 240 5.67 -38.61 -36.04
N ASP A 241 5.02 -37.66 -36.72
CA ASP A 241 3.65 -37.25 -36.40
C ASP A 241 2.62 -38.36 -36.69
N ARG A 242 2.81 -39.15 -37.76
CA ARG A 242 1.98 -40.34 -38.00
C ARG A 242 2.13 -41.36 -36.88
N LYS A 243 3.37 -41.68 -36.49
CA LYS A 243 3.67 -42.61 -35.40
C LYS A 243 3.13 -42.10 -34.06
N LYS A 244 3.30 -40.81 -33.78
CA LYS A 244 2.76 -40.13 -32.58
C LYS A 244 1.24 -40.21 -32.54
N LYS A 245 0.56 -39.97 -33.66
CA LYS A 245 -0.91 -40.04 -33.74
C LYS A 245 -1.43 -41.46 -33.53
N GLU A 246 -0.78 -42.47 -34.11
CA GLU A 246 -1.14 -43.88 -33.90
C GLU A 246 -0.94 -44.29 -32.43
N LEU A 247 0.21 -43.92 -31.84
CA LEU A 247 0.49 -44.18 -30.43
C LEU A 247 -0.50 -43.44 -29.52
N GLN A 248 -0.83 -42.18 -29.79
CA GLN A 248 -1.85 -41.44 -29.04
C GLN A 248 -3.24 -42.06 -29.18
N GLN A 249 -3.62 -42.58 -30.34
CA GLN A 249 -4.89 -43.26 -30.52
C GLN A 249 -4.93 -44.58 -29.74
N ARG A 250 -3.83 -45.33 -29.73
CA ARG A 250 -3.69 -46.54 -28.92
C ARG A 250 -3.72 -46.23 -27.42
N LEU A 251 -3.05 -45.17 -26.99
CA LEU A 251 -3.06 -44.72 -25.60
C LEU A 251 -4.47 -44.28 -25.20
N LYS A 252 -5.18 -43.53 -26.05
CA LYS A 252 -6.57 -43.14 -25.83
C LYS A 252 -7.53 -44.33 -25.79
N ALA A 253 -7.27 -45.37 -26.57
CA ALA A 253 -8.02 -46.63 -26.51
C ALA A 253 -7.76 -47.36 -25.19
N MET A 254 -6.48 -47.49 -24.78
CA MET A 254 -6.12 -48.06 -23.48
C MET A 254 -6.68 -47.26 -22.31
N ASP A 255 -6.64 -45.92 -22.34
CA ASP A 255 -7.23 -45.04 -21.33
C ASP A 255 -8.75 -45.18 -21.27
N LYS A 256 -9.40 -45.40 -22.43
CA LYS A 256 -10.85 -45.68 -22.47
C LYS A 256 -11.17 -47.04 -21.84
N ASP A 257 -10.35 -48.06 -22.11
CA ASP A 257 -10.52 -49.40 -21.55
C ASP A 257 -10.20 -49.41 -20.03
N LEU A 258 -9.17 -48.68 -19.59
CA LEU A 258 -8.84 -48.50 -18.17
C LEU A 258 -9.86 -47.63 -17.43
N GLY A 259 -10.30 -46.54 -18.05
CA GLY A 259 -11.32 -45.64 -17.48
C GLY A 259 -12.70 -46.29 -17.41
N GLY A 260 -12.99 -47.28 -18.24
CA GLY A 260 -14.14 -48.15 -18.11
C GLY A 260 -14.03 -49.14 -16.95
N LEU A 261 -12.81 -49.57 -16.62
CA LEU A 261 -12.53 -50.48 -15.49
C LEU A 261 -12.48 -49.76 -14.13
N LEU A 262 -12.09 -48.49 -14.09
CA LEU A 262 -12.05 -47.65 -12.87
C LEU A 262 -13.40 -47.04 -12.49
N ASN A 263 -14.40 -47.09 -13.37
CA ASN A 263 -15.76 -46.54 -13.16
C ASN A 263 -16.82 -47.63 -12.89
N ILE A 264 -16.39 -48.82 -12.45
CA ILE A 264 -17.19 -49.91 -11.86
C ILE A 264 -16.77 -50.07 -10.40
#